data_AF-A0A1A8K7V5-F1
#
_entry.id   AF-A0A1A8K7V5-F1
#
_cell.length_a   1.000
_cell.length_b   1.000
_cell.length_c   1.000
_cell.angle_alpha   90.00
_cell.angle_beta   90.00
_cell.angle_gamma   90.00
#
_symmetry.space_group_name_H-M   'P 1'
#
loop_
_entity.id
_entity.type
_entity.pdbx_description
1 polymer ?
#
loop_
_entity_poly.entity_id
_entity_poly.type
_entity_poly.pdbx_seq_one_letter_code
_entity_poly.pdbx_strand_id
1 'polypeptide(L)'
;AQPRATHGCRSQLGTHPAPSPCSMATEFHNLQEMQHSTSLATKVYIQRDYSEGTVCRFQNKFPSELDNRIERTLLEETLKTLNAYYVEAEKIGGQSYLEGCLACATAYIIFLCMETRYEKVLKKISGYIQEQNEKIYA
;
A
#
# COMPACT_ATOMS: atom_id res chain seq x y z
N ALA A 1 49.53 -19.01 -30.17
CA ALA A 1 49.79 -20.42 -30.51
C ALA A 1 49.30 -21.31 -29.38
N GLN A 2 48.21 -22.04 -29.60
CA GLN A 2 47.97 -23.35 -28.97
C GLN A 2 48.62 -24.41 -29.88
N PRO A 3 49.06 -25.59 -29.39
CA PRO A 3 48.19 -26.73 -28.97
C PRO A 3 48.82 -27.52 -27.77
N ARG A 4 48.38 -28.66 -27.21
CA ARG A 4 47.43 -29.75 -27.52
C ARG A 4 47.16 -30.57 -26.23
N ALA A 5 45.96 -31.15 -26.17
CA ALA A 5 45.35 -32.18 -25.29
C ALA A 5 46.21 -33.17 -24.45
N THR A 6 45.70 -33.61 -23.28
CA THR A 6 45.04 -34.94 -23.06
C THR A 6 44.70 -35.22 -21.57
N HIS A 7 43.73 -36.14 -21.37
CA HIS A 7 43.24 -36.79 -20.14
C HIS A 7 42.29 -35.97 -19.22
N GLY A 8 41.00 -36.25 -19.08
CA GLY A 8 40.23 -37.47 -19.33
C GLY A 8 40.09 -38.31 -18.06
N CYS A 9 39.23 -37.90 -17.12
CA CYS A 9 38.67 -38.81 -16.13
C CYS A 9 37.19 -38.54 -15.92
N ARG A 10 36.41 -39.41 -16.55
CA ARG A 10 34.96 -39.58 -16.43
C ARG A 10 34.70 -40.34 -15.12
N SER A 11 33.87 -39.80 -14.23
CA SER A 11 33.17 -40.64 -13.25
C SER A 11 31.68 -40.35 -13.38
N GLN A 12 30.92 -41.41 -13.67
CA GLN A 12 29.49 -41.37 -13.93
C GLN A 12 28.72 -41.49 -12.61
N LEU A 13 27.68 -40.67 -12.52
CA LEU A 13 26.31 -41.02 -12.12
C LEU A 13 26.10 -41.64 -10.72
N GLY A 14 25.69 -40.78 -9.80
CA GLY A 14 24.82 -41.13 -8.67
C GLY A 14 23.57 -40.25 -8.72
N THR A 15 22.44 -40.86 -9.03
CA THR A 15 21.09 -40.27 -9.08
C THR A 15 20.55 -39.96 -7.69
N HIS A 16 20.28 -38.69 -7.38
CA HIS A 16 19.38 -38.28 -6.30
C HIS A 16 18.45 -37.15 -6.78
N PRO A 17 17.14 -37.21 -6.48
CA PRO A 17 16.16 -36.24 -6.98
C PRO A 17 16.29 -34.88 -6.28
N ALA A 18 15.94 -33.83 -7.03
CA ALA A 18 16.05 -32.43 -6.68
C ALA A 18 15.24 -32.02 -5.43
N PRO A 19 15.71 -31.07 -4.61
CA PRO A 19 14.85 -30.35 -3.70
C PRO A 19 14.08 -29.26 -4.50
N SER A 20 12.77 -29.35 -4.45
CA SER A 20 11.81 -28.41 -5.02
C SER A 20 12.11 -26.96 -4.59
N PRO A 21 12.05 -25.97 -5.50
CA PRO A 21 11.89 -24.59 -5.08
C PRO A 21 10.48 -24.43 -4.51
N CYS A 22 10.36 -24.04 -3.24
CA CYS A 22 9.09 -23.62 -2.66
C CYS A 22 8.46 -22.55 -3.55
N SER A 23 7.31 -22.91 -4.13
CA SER A 23 6.42 -22.02 -4.85
C SER A 23 5.85 -20.98 -3.88
N MET A 24 6.40 -19.76 -3.93
CA MET A 24 5.80 -18.57 -3.33
C MET A 24 5.32 -17.64 -4.44
N ALA A 25 4.51 -18.18 -5.36
CA ALA A 25 3.93 -17.45 -6.48
C ALA A 25 2.40 -17.33 -6.39
N THR A 26 1.81 -17.43 -5.20
CA THR A 26 0.35 -17.52 -5.01
C THR A 26 -0.30 -16.24 -4.45
N GLU A 27 0.42 -15.11 -4.34
CA GLU A 27 -0.19 -13.85 -3.86
C GLU A 27 -0.43 -12.78 -4.94
N PHE A 28 -0.22 -13.09 -6.23
CA PHE A 28 -0.62 -12.17 -7.32
C PHE A 28 -1.98 -12.50 -7.94
N HIS A 29 -2.60 -13.63 -7.60
CA HIS A 29 -3.86 -14.08 -8.20
C HIS A 29 -5.14 -13.52 -7.57
N ASN A 30 -5.05 -12.68 -6.53
CA ASN A 30 -6.25 -12.17 -5.84
C ASN A 30 -6.65 -10.74 -6.24
N LEU A 31 -5.78 -9.98 -6.92
CA LEU A 31 -6.14 -8.64 -7.41
C LEU A 31 -7.02 -8.67 -8.66
N GLN A 32 -6.88 -9.71 -9.48
CA GLN A 32 -7.62 -9.82 -10.74
C GLN A 32 -9.07 -10.29 -10.52
N GLU A 33 -9.35 -11.03 -9.45
CA GLU A 33 -10.69 -11.54 -9.17
C GLU A 33 -11.64 -10.43 -8.64
N MET A 34 -11.10 -9.40 -7.99
CA MET A 34 -11.86 -8.22 -7.58
C MET A 34 -12.18 -7.25 -8.74
N GLN A 35 -11.52 -7.40 -9.89
CA GLN A 35 -11.80 -6.61 -11.10
C GLN A 35 -13.00 -7.14 -11.90
N HIS A 36 -13.49 -8.35 -11.64
CA HIS A 36 -14.61 -8.92 -12.41
C HIS A 36 -16.00 -8.57 -11.86
N SER A 37 -16.08 -7.89 -10.72
CA SER A 37 -17.33 -7.32 -10.18
C SER A 37 -17.39 -5.79 -10.25
N THR A 38 -16.40 -5.13 -10.85
CA THR A 38 -16.40 -3.67 -10.96
C THR A 38 -17.49 -3.19 -11.91
N SER A 39 -18.47 -2.51 -11.32
CA SER A 39 -19.27 -1.48 -11.97
C SER A 39 -18.43 -0.67 -12.98
N LEU A 40 -19.07 -0.20 -14.05
CA LEU A 40 -18.52 0.68 -15.09
C LEU A 40 -18.24 2.10 -14.54
N ALA A 41 -17.68 2.19 -13.32
CA ALA A 41 -17.45 3.42 -12.59
C ALA A 41 -16.19 4.11 -13.11
N THR A 42 -16.29 5.41 -13.38
CA THR A 42 -15.15 6.23 -13.80
C THR A 42 -14.16 6.34 -12.65
N LYS A 43 -12.96 5.78 -12.81
CA LYS A 43 -11.88 5.89 -11.83
C LYS A 43 -11.08 7.17 -12.08
N VAL A 44 -10.95 8.01 -11.05
CA VAL A 44 -10.17 9.25 -11.09
C VAL A 44 -8.97 9.15 -10.15
N TYR A 45 -7.80 9.62 -10.60
CA TYR A 45 -6.56 9.58 -9.82
C TYR A 45 -6.15 11.00 -9.37
N ILE A 46 -5.93 11.17 -8.07
CA ILE A 46 -5.37 12.41 -7.51
C ILE A 46 -3.91 12.17 -7.14
N GLN A 47 -3.03 13.06 -7.59
CA GLN A 47 -1.59 12.93 -7.35
C GLN A 47 -1.22 13.35 -5.93
N ARG A 48 -0.19 12.70 -5.39
CA ARG A 48 0.47 13.12 -4.16
C ARG A 48 1.27 14.40 -4.39
N ASP A 49 1.24 15.27 -3.39
CA ASP A 49 2.07 16.45 -3.32
C ASP A 49 3.35 16.12 -2.53
N TYR A 50 4.51 16.36 -3.14
CA TYR A 50 5.83 16.08 -2.56
C TYR A 50 6.54 17.34 -2.04
N SER A 51 5.89 18.51 -2.10
CA SER A 51 6.52 19.80 -1.72
C SER A 51 6.96 19.86 -0.26
N GLU A 52 6.30 19.13 0.64
CA GLU A 52 6.62 19.05 2.07
C GLU A 52 7.38 17.76 2.44
N GLY A 53 8.00 17.10 1.46
CA GLY A 53 8.84 15.93 1.67
C GLY A 53 8.06 14.63 1.90
N THR A 54 8.28 14.00 3.05
CA THR A 54 7.78 12.63 3.31
C THR A 54 6.36 12.59 3.84
N VAL A 55 5.78 13.72 4.27
CA VAL A 55 4.39 13.77 4.75
C VAL A 55 3.42 13.51 3.58
N CYS A 56 2.41 12.67 3.81
CA CYS A 56 1.39 12.40 2.79
C CYS A 56 0.42 13.57 2.63
N ARG A 57 0.32 14.09 1.40
CA ARG A 57 -0.60 15.16 1.03
C ARG A 57 -1.08 14.95 -0.40
N PHE A 58 -2.31 15.31 -0.71
CA PHE A 58 -2.84 15.38 -2.06
C PHE A 58 -2.67 16.77 -2.67
N GLN A 59 -2.35 16.80 -3.95
CA GLN A 59 -2.38 18.01 -4.75
C GLN A 59 -3.82 18.51 -4.90
N ASN A 60 -3.98 19.83 -5.00
CA ASN A 60 -5.27 20.48 -5.24
C ASN A 60 -5.60 20.68 -6.73
N LYS A 61 -4.85 20.04 -7.63
CA LYS A 61 -5.12 20.12 -9.07
C LYS A 61 -6.41 19.39 -9.38
N PHE A 62 -7.42 20.13 -9.84
CA PHE A 62 -8.70 19.55 -10.22
C PHE A 62 -8.57 18.69 -11.49
N PRO A 63 -8.99 17.41 -11.46
CA PRO A 63 -8.89 16.50 -12.60
C PRO A 63 -9.95 16.82 -13.66
N SER A 64 -9.56 16.73 -14.94
CA SER A 64 -10.44 17.00 -16.08
C SER A 64 -11.64 16.06 -16.17
N GLU A 65 -11.49 14.85 -15.66
CA GLU A 65 -12.50 13.78 -15.65
C GLU A 65 -13.71 14.13 -14.77
N LEU A 66 -13.53 15.08 -13.85
CA LEU A 66 -14.56 15.58 -12.94
C LEU A 66 -15.16 16.91 -13.41
N ASP A 67 -14.65 17.49 -14.50
CA ASP A 67 -15.13 18.77 -15.02
C ASP A 67 -16.59 18.63 -15.49
N ASN A 68 -17.44 19.55 -15.03
CA ASN A 68 -18.90 19.53 -15.23
C ASN A 68 -19.65 18.33 -14.59
N ARG A 69 -18.97 17.46 -13.82
CA ARG A 69 -19.60 16.36 -13.06
C ARG A 69 -19.79 16.70 -11.58
N ILE A 70 -18.89 17.50 -11.03
CA ILE A 70 -18.92 17.98 -9.64
C ILE A 70 -18.46 19.44 -9.57
N GLU A 71 -18.81 20.12 -8.48
CA GLU A 71 -18.27 21.44 -8.17
C GLU A 71 -16.82 21.34 -7.68
N ARG A 72 -15.97 22.31 -8.08
CA ARG A 72 -14.56 22.36 -7.64
C ARG A 72 -14.43 22.47 -6.13
N THR A 73 -15.34 23.22 -5.50
CA THR A 73 -15.39 23.43 -4.04
C THR A 73 -15.57 22.12 -3.28
N LEU A 74 -16.42 21.21 -3.77
CA LEU A 74 -16.65 19.89 -3.14
C LEU A 74 -15.36 19.05 -3.13
N LEU A 75 -14.65 18.98 -4.26
CA LEU A 75 -13.38 18.26 -4.32
C LEU A 75 -12.34 18.92 -3.40
N GLU A 76 -12.24 20.24 -3.40
CA GLU A 76 -11.32 20.98 -2.53
C GLU A 76 -11.59 20.70 -1.05
N GLU A 77 -12.86 20.63 -0.64
CA GLU A 77 -13.26 20.27 0.72
C GLU A 77 -12.92 18.81 1.07
N THR A 78 -13.18 17.87 0.15
CA THR A 78 -12.77 16.47 0.30
C THR A 78 -11.26 16.35 0.49
N LEU A 79 -10.47 17.00 -0.39
CA LEU A 79 -9.01 16.96 -0.33
C LEU A 79 -8.46 17.64 0.92
N LYS A 80 -9.05 18.76 1.35
CA LYS A 80 -8.70 19.44 2.60
C LYS A 80 -8.91 18.53 3.81
N THR A 81 -10.03 17.83 3.85
CA THR A 81 -10.35 16.88 4.93
C THR A 81 -9.41 15.68 4.92
N LEU A 82 -9.14 15.10 3.75
CA LEU A 82 -8.17 14.01 3.59
C LEU A 82 -6.78 14.41 4.07
N ASN A 83 -6.29 15.57 3.64
CA ASN A 83 -4.99 16.09 4.05
C ASN A 83 -4.93 16.32 5.57
N ALA A 84 -6.02 16.78 6.19
CA ALA A 84 -6.09 16.91 7.65
C ALA A 84 -5.98 15.56 8.37
N TYR A 85 -6.60 14.49 7.84
CA TYR A 85 -6.43 13.14 8.39
C TYR A 85 -5.03 12.59 8.22
N TYR A 86 -4.34 12.88 7.10
CA TYR A 86 -2.94 12.48 6.96
C TYR A 86 -2.03 13.23 7.94
N VAL A 87 -2.27 14.53 8.18
CA VAL A 87 -1.57 15.27 9.24
C VAL A 87 -1.85 14.68 10.62
N GLU A 88 -3.10 14.27 10.88
CA GLU A 88 -3.47 13.55 12.11
C GLU A 88 -2.71 12.22 12.22
N ALA A 89 -2.55 11.48 11.12
CA ALA A 89 -1.81 10.21 11.05
C ALA A 89 -0.31 10.37 11.33
N GLU A 90 0.28 11.50 10.96
CA GLU A 90 1.70 11.79 11.24
C GLU A 90 1.94 12.17 12.71
N LYS A 91 0.97 12.79 13.39
CA LYS A 91 1.14 13.29 14.78
C LYS A 91 1.31 12.18 15.81
N ILE A 92 2.55 11.85 16.15
CA ILE A 92 2.87 10.93 17.25
C ILE A 92 2.49 11.60 18.57
N GLY A 93 1.42 11.13 19.22
CA GLY A 93 0.94 11.65 20.50
C GLY A 93 1.56 10.93 21.70
N GLY A 94 1.28 11.42 22.92
CA GLY A 94 1.80 10.80 24.16
C GLY A 94 1.40 9.33 24.36
N GLN A 95 0.32 8.86 23.75
CA GLN A 95 -0.07 7.45 23.75
C GLN A 95 0.96 6.55 23.04
N SER A 96 1.64 7.05 22.01
CA SER A 96 2.69 6.31 21.31
C SER A 96 3.91 6.02 22.20
N TYR A 97 4.13 6.83 23.24
CA TYR A 97 5.15 6.53 24.25
C TYR A 97 4.76 5.30 25.09
N LEU A 98 3.50 5.21 25.50
CA LEU A 98 3.00 4.05 26.25
C LEU A 98 2.99 2.79 25.37
N GLU A 99 2.57 2.91 24.10
CA GLU A 99 2.69 1.84 23.11
C GLU A 99 4.15 1.40 22.94
N GLY A 100 5.10 2.33 22.88
CA GLY A 100 6.54 2.02 22.82
C GLY A 100 7.05 1.29 24.05
N CYS A 101 6.64 1.71 25.25
CA CYS A 101 6.98 1.03 26.50
C CYS A 101 6.39 -0.39 26.57
N LEU A 102 5.12 -0.55 26.17
CA LEU A 102 4.44 -1.85 26.09
C LEU A 102 5.09 -2.77 25.06
N ALA A 103 5.47 -2.23 23.90
CA ALA A 103 6.20 -2.97 22.88
C ALA A 103 7.53 -3.51 23.43
N CYS A 104 8.31 -2.69 24.14
CA CYS A 104 9.55 -3.14 24.77
C CYS A 104 9.28 -4.21 25.85
N ALA A 105 8.28 -4.01 26.72
CA ALA A 105 7.92 -4.96 27.77
C ALA A 105 7.44 -6.31 27.23
N THR A 106 6.89 -6.33 26.01
CA THR A 106 6.34 -7.51 25.36
C THR A 106 7.21 -8.03 24.20
N ALA A 107 8.43 -7.51 24.03
CA ALA A 107 9.31 -7.84 22.90
C ALA A 107 8.61 -7.74 21.53
N TYR A 108 7.82 -6.68 21.33
CA TYR A 108 7.03 -6.40 20.12
C TYR A 108 5.92 -7.42 19.81
N ILE A 109 5.71 -8.45 20.65
CA ILE A 109 4.63 -9.43 20.49
C ILE A 109 3.25 -8.76 20.49
N ILE A 110 3.09 -7.65 21.24
CA ILE A 110 1.85 -6.89 21.30
C ILE A 110 1.42 -6.33 19.92
N PHE A 111 2.36 -6.09 18.99
CA PHE A 111 2.03 -5.64 17.63
C PHE A 111 1.33 -6.71 16.79
N LEU A 112 1.33 -7.98 17.23
CA LEU A 112 0.52 -9.02 16.62
C LEU A 112 -0.97 -8.92 17.00
N CYS A 113 -1.28 -8.22 18.10
CA CYS A 113 -2.65 -8.12 18.64
C CYS A 113 -3.21 -6.69 18.64
N MET A 114 -2.35 -5.67 18.51
CA MET A 114 -2.76 -4.28 18.48
C MET A 114 -2.52 -3.65 17.12
N GLU A 115 -3.59 -3.10 16.57
CA GLU A 115 -3.55 -2.26 15.39
C GLU A 115 -2.85 -0.94 15.71
N THR A 116 -1.87 -0.57 14.90
CA THR A 116 -1.09 0.65 15.09
C THR A 116 -2.00 1.87 14.95
N ARG A 117 -1.65 2.98 15.62
CA ARG A 117 -2.40 4.23 15.49
C ARG A 117 -2.52 4.70 14.04
N TYR A 118 -1.47 4.50 13.24
CA TYR A 118 -1.48 4.86 11.82
C TYR A 118 -2.53 4.05 11.05
N GLU A 119 -2.60 2.74 11.25
CA GLU A 119 -3.62 1.88 10.64
C GLU A 119 -5.05 2.30 10.99
N LYS A 120 -5.30 2.71 12.24
CA LYS A 120 -6.61 3.24 12.66
C LYS A 120 -7.00 4.50 11.88
N VAL A 121 -6.06 5.42 11.68
CA VAL A 121 -6.31 6.64 10.89
C VAL A 121 -6.48 6.31 9.41
N LEU A 122 -5.71 5.37 8.86
CA LEU A 122 -5.90 4.89 7.49
C LEU A 122 -7.29 4.29 7.26
N LYS A 123 -7.82 3.53 8.22
CA LYS A 123 -9.20 3.02 8.16
C LYS A 123 -10.22 4.16 8.12
N LYS A 124 -10.03 5.20 8.94
CA LYS A 124 -10.87 6.40 8.93
C LYS A 124 -10.84 7.11 7.57
N ILE A 125 -9.65 7.23 6.97
CA ILE A 125 -9.47 7.77 5.62
C ILE A 125 -10.20 6.93 4.58
N SER A 126 -10.03 5.60 4.61
CA SER A 126 -10.70 4.68 3.69
C SER A 126 -12.23 4.78 3.79
N GLY A 127 -12.76 4.84 5.01
CA GLY A 127 -14.20 5.01 5.25
C GLY A 127 -14.71 6.34 4.72
N TYR A 128 -13.97 7.43 4.93
CA TYR A 128 -14.33 8.74 4.40
C TYR A 128 -14.33 8.77 2.87
N ILE A 129 -13.33 8.19 2.20
CA ILE A 129 -13.29 8.09 0.73
C ILE A 129 -14.53 7.34 0.21
N GLN A 130 -14.87 6.21 0.83
CA GLN A 130 -16.06 5.44 0.46
C GLN A 130 -17.34 6.27 0.61
N GLU A 131 -17.49 6.97 1.75
CA GLU A 131 -18.63 7.84 2.01
C GLU A 131 -18.75 8.97 0.98
N GLN A 132 -17.64 9.61 0.62
CA GLN A 132 -17.65 10.67 -0.40
C GLN A 132 -17.97 10.10 -1.79
N ASN A 133 -17.49 8.89 -2.11
CA ASN A 133 -17.82 8.22 -3.36
C ASN A 133 -19.33 7.95 -3.50
N GLU A 134 -19.99 7.57 -2.41
CA GLU A 134 -21.43 7.30 -2.42
C GLU A 134 -22.29 8.58 -2.43
N LYS A 135 -21.84 9.65 -1.79
CA LYS A 135 -22.63 10.87 -1.61
C LYS A 135 -22.40 11.95 -2.67
N ILE A 136 -21.17 12.05 -3.18
CA ILE A 136 -20.73 13.17 -4.03
C ILE A 136 -20.33 12.68 -5.42
N TYR A 137 -19.67 11.53 -5.52
CA TYR A 137 -19.05 11.05 -6.77
C TYR A 137 -19.79 9.87 -7.44
N ALA A 138 -21.01 9.56 -6.99
CA ALA A 138 -21.85 8.47 -7.51
C ALA A 138 -22.45 8.78 -8.89
#